data_AF-A0A954PJX1-F1
#
_entry.id   AF-A0A954PJX1-F1
#
_cell.length_a   1.000
_cell.length_b   1.000
_cell.length_c   1.000
_cell.angle_alpha   90.00
_cell.angle_beta   90.00
_cell.angle_gamma   90.00
#
_symmetry.space_group_name_H-M   'P 1'
#
loop_
_entity.id
_entity.type
_entity.pdbx_description
1 polymer ?
#
loop_
_entity_poly.entity_id
_entity_poly.type
_entity_poly.pdbx_seq_one_letter_code
_entity_poly.pdbx_strand_id
1 'polypeptide(L)'
;NPPGPQFVRLARLLMKLAPNFRLRSTVIPERIMSDPEEQQAVKEDALFHSQLSLRLGAGLLDSGRWALKHADKLRTAMLLSHGTRDCLTSPAASAEFARRAGELCQLAILEGQLHDPFRDVERAAVIARHVAFIRQLVPAKGGADDH
;
A
#
# COMPACT_ATOMS: atom_id res chain seq x y z
N ASN A 1 -16.24 -1.76 -18.75
CA ASN A 1 -16.24 -0.65 -19.73
C ASN A 1 -15.34 0.47 -19.24
N PRO A 2 -14.23 0.78 -19.95
CA PRO A 2 -13.42 1.94 -19.60
C PRO A 2 -14.27 3.22 -19.71
N PRO A 3 -14.00 4.24 -18.87
CA PRO A 3 -14.75 5.49 -18.91
C PRO A 3 -14.58 6.19 -20.26
N GLY A 4 -15.68 6.76 -20.78
CA GLY A 4 -15.69 7.40 -22.09
C GLY A 4 -14.75 8.62 -22.19
N PRO A 5 -14.27 8.99 -23.39
CA PRO A 5 -13.31 10.09 -23.57
C PRO A 5 -13.78 11.44 -23.01
N GLN A 6 -15.09 11.68 -23.01
CA GLN A 6 -15.70 12.89 -22.49
C GLN A 6 -15.58 13.00 -20.96
N PHE A 7 -15.79 11.88 -20.26
CA PHE A 7 -15.59 11.80 -18.81
C PHE A 7 -14.14 12.07 -18.44
N VAL A 8 -13.19 11.50 -19.21
CA VAL A 8 -11.76 11.73 -19.00
C VAL A 8 -11.38 13.21 -19.21
N ARG A 9 -11.94 13.88 -20.22
CA ARG A 9 -11.73 15.33 -20.45
C ARG A 9 -12.28 16.17 -19.29
N LEU A 10 -13.51 15.88 -18.84
CA LEU A 10 -14.13 16.57 -17.72
C LEU A 10 -13.33 16.40 -16.43
N ALA A 11 -12.89 15.17 -16.13
CA ALA A 11 -12.04 14.89 -14.98
C ALA A 11 -10.73 15.69 -15.02
N ARG A 12 -10.06 15.77 -16.19
CA ARG A 12 -8.85 16.60 -16.36
C ARG A 12 -9.12 18.09 -16.16
N LEU A 13 -10.25 18.61 -16.64
CA LEU A 13 -10.62 20.01 -16.44
C LEU A 13 -10.86 20.31 -14.96
N LEU A 14 -11.62 19.45 -14.27
CA LEU A 14 -11.85 19.55 -12.83
C LEU A 14 -10.55 19.49 -12.02
N MET A 15 -9.60 18.62 -12.40
CA MET A 15 -8.29 18.59 -11.76
C MET A 15 -7.50 19.88 -11.94
N LYS A 16 -7.65 20.60 -13.05
CA LYS A 16 -6.97 21.88 -13.27
C LYS A 16 -7.62 23.02 -12.49
N LEU A 17 -8.96 23.08 -12.48
CA LEU A 17 -9.71 24.19 -11.91
C LEU A 17 -9.89 24.06 -10.39
N ALA A 18 -10.06 22.84 -9.88
CA ALA A 18 -10.32 22.58 -8.46
C ALA A 18 -9.48 21.39 -7.95
N PRO A 19 -8.14 21.43 -8.05
CA PRO A 19 -7.27 20.32 -7.63
C PRO A 19 -7.38 19.97 -6.13
N ASN A 20 -7.74 20.95 -5.31
CA ASN A 20 -7.94 20.79 -3.86
C ASN A 20 -9.34 20.28 -3.49
N PHE A 21 -10.24 20.11 -4.47
CA PHE A 21 -11.57 19.57 -4.23
C PHE A 21 -11.46 18.16 -3.63
N ARG A 22 -12.17 17.93 -2.53
CA ARG A 22 -12.09 16.70 -1.74
C ARG A 22 -13.32 15.84 -2.02
N LEU A 23 -13.07 14.59 -2.37
CA LEU A 23 -14.07 13.53 -2.45
C LEU A 23 -14.06 12.73 -1.14
N ARG A 24 -15.19 12.14 -0.80
CA ARG A 24 -15.23 11.12 0.25
C ARG A 24 -14.45 9.90 -0.23
N SER A 25 -13.42 9.52 0.50
CA SER A 25 -12.62 8.33 0.23
C SER A 25 -13.44 7.07 0.52
N THR A 26 -13.14 5.98 -0.19
CA THR A 26 -13.68 4.65 0.08
C THR A 26 -12.94 3.92 1.20
N VAL A 27 -11.92 4.57 1.79
CA VAL A 27 -11.18 4.11 2.97
C VAL A 27 -12.08 4.26 4.19
N ILE A 28 -12.70 3.16 4.60
CA ILE A 28 -13.46 3.04 5.85
C ILE A 28 -12.92 1.83 6.61
N PRO A 29 -12.94 1.85 7.96
CA PRO A 29 -12.28 0.83 8.79
C PRO A 29 -12.64 -0.61 8.40
N GLU A 30 -13.93 -0.87 8.15
CA GLU A 30 -14.46 -2.20 7.81
C GLU A 30 -13.98 -2.73 6.46
N ARG A 31 -13.44 -1.86 5.59
CA ARG A 31 -12.88 -2.24 4.29
C ARG A 31 -11.37 -2.41 4.31
N ILE A 32 -10.70 -2.01 5.38
CA ILE A 32 -9.25 -2.02 5.48
C ILE A 32 -8.72 -2.97 6.55
N MET A 33 -9.48 -3.33 7.57
CA MET A 33 -9.08 -4.28 8.61
C MET A 33 -10.29 -5.08 9.12
N SER A 34 -10.07 -6.30 9.61
CA SER A 34 -11.14 -7.18 10.10
C SER A 34 -11.34 -7.13 11.61
N ASP A 35 -10.36 -6.64 12.37
CA ASP A 35 -10.40 -6.53 13.83
C ASP A 35 -11.43 -5.47 14.29
N PRO A 36 -12.52 -5.85 15.00
CA PRO A 36 -13.54 -4.91 15.44
C PRO A 36 -13.05 -3.87 16.44
N GLU A 37 -12.07 -4.20 17.29
CA GLU A 37 -11.52 -3.27 18.28
C GLU A 37 -10.73 -2.15 17.58
N GLU A 38 -9.87 -2.51 16.63
CA GLU A 38 -9.15 -1.55 15.80
C GLU A 38 -10.10 -0.72 14.92
N GLN A 39 -11.15 -1.34 14.36
CA GLN A 39 -12.18 -0.60 13.63
C GLN A 39 -12.84 0.46 14.50
N GLN A 40 -13.16 0.13 15.75
CA GLN A 40 -13.77 1.08 16.68
C GLN A 40 -12.78 2.18 17.08
N ALA A 41 -11.53 1.82 17.38
CA ALA A 41 -10.48 2.78 17.69
C ALA A 41 -10.29 3.82 16.55
N VAL A 42 -10.31 3.37 15.29
CA VAL A 42 -10.22 4.27 14.13
C VAL A 42 -11.46 5.16 13.97
N LYS A 43 -12.65 4.66 14.31
CA LYS A 43 -13.88 5.48 14.28
C LYS A 43 -13.89 6.58 15.33
N GLU A 44 -13.29 6.30 16.49
CA GLU A 44 -13.19 7.23 17.62
C GLU A 44 -12.02 8.22 17.48
N ASP A 45 -11.08 7.94 16.57
CA ASP A 45 -9.94 8.82 16.31
C ASP A 45 -10.36 10.11 15.58
N ALA A 46 -10.30 11.23 16.30
CA ALA A 46 -10.61 12.56 15.77
C ALA A 46 -9.68 13.02 14.63
N LEU A 47 -8.53 12.38 14.46
CA LEU A 47 -7.58 12.66 13.38
C LEU A 47 -7.85 11.82 12.12
N PHE A 48 -8.65 10.76 12.23
CA PHE A 48 -8.99 9.93 11.09
C PHE A 48 -10.07 10.61 10.22
N HIS A 49 -9.81 10.74 8.92
CA HIS A 49 -10.78 11.30 7.99
C HIS A 49 -10.85 10.54 6.66
N SER A 50 -12.06 10.38 6.14
CA SER A 50 -12.32 9.73 4.84
C SER A 50 -12.40 10.74 3.70
N GLN A 51 -11.36 11.58 3.53
CA GLN A 51 -11.31 12.61 2.49
C GLN A 51 -10.07 12.43 1.60
N LEU A 52 -10.26 12.51 0.29
CA LEU A 52 -9.20 12.42 -0.72
C LEU A 52 -9.34 13.58 -1.71
N SER A 53 -8.30 14.39 -1.88
CA SER A 53 -8.33 15.44 -2.91
C SER A 53 -8.14 14.86 -4.31
N LEU A 54 -8.71 15.52 -5.33
CA LEU A 54 -8.51 15.12 -6.73
C LEU A 54 -7.04 15.07 -7.11
N ARG A 55 -6.25 16.05 -6.67
CA ARG A 55 -4.79 16.08 -6.91
C ARG A 55 -4.10 14.87 -6.29
N LEU A 56 -4.42 14.53 -5.05
CA LEU A 56 -3.81 13.39 -4.37
C LEU A 56 -4.19 12.07 -5.06
N GLY A 57 -5.47 11.87 -5.37
CA GLY A 57 -5.93 10.68 -6.09
C GLY A 57 -5.24 10.52 -7.45
N ALA A 58 -5.10 11.59 -8.22
CA ALA A 58 -4.37 11.56 -9.50
C ALA A 58 -2.89 11.21 -9.30
N GLY A 59 -2.24 11.84 -8.33
CA GLY A 59 -0.85 11.58 -7.98
C GLY A 59 -0.60 10.12 -7.57
N LEU A 60 -1.50 9.52 -6.78
CA LEU A 60 -1.41 8.10 -6.41
C LEU A 60 -1.48 7.18 -7.64
N LEU A 61 -2.41 7.45 -8.57
CA LEU A 61 -2.55 6.67 -9.80
C LEU A 61 -1.34 6.81 -10.72
N ASP A 62 -0.81 8.03 -10.88
CA ASP A 62 0.39 8.29 -11.67
C ASP A 62 1.62 7.62 -11.05
N SER A 63 1.76 7.71 -9.72
CA SER A 63 2.87 7.11 -8.98
C SER A 63 2.85 5.59 -9.04
N GLY A 64 1.67 4.97 -8.91
CA GLY A 64 1.50 3.52 -9.06
C GLY A 64 1.88 3.02 -10.47
N ARG A 65 1.42 3.72 -11.53
CA ARG A 65 1.83 3.41 -12.90
C ARG A 65 3.33 3.57 -13.12
N TRP A 66 3.90 4.64 -12.57
CA TRP A 66 5.33 4.90 -12.66
C TRP A 66 6.12 3.80 -11.93
N ALA A 67 5.71 3.39 -10.74
CA ALA A 67 6.35 2.34 -9.95
C ALA A 67 6.34 1.00 -10.72
N LEU A 68 5.20 0.58 -11.27
CA LEU A 68 5.11 -0.64 -12.09
C LEU A 68 5.98 -0.60 -13.35
N LYS A 69 6.08 0.57 -14.00
CA LYS A 69 6.91 0.74 -15.20
C LYS A 69 8.40 0.69 -14.91
N HIS A 70 8.81 1.06 -13.69
CA HIS A 70 10.20 1.22 -13.29
C HIS A 70 10.61 0.28 -12.15
N ALA A 71 9.87 -0.81 -11.95
CA ALA A 71 10.13 -1.78 -10.89
C ALA A 71 11.54 -2.40 -11.04
N ASP A 72 12.01 -2.57 -12.28
CA ASP A 72 13.36 -3.01 -12.66
C ASP A 72 14.48 -2.06 -12.18
N LYS A 73 14.13 -0.82 -11.79
CA LYS A 73 15.07 0.15 -11.22
C LYS A 73 15.23 0.03 -9.70
N LEU A 74 14.58 -0.94 -9.05
CA LEU A 74 14.77 -1.19 -7.63
C LEU A 74 16.24 -1.55 -7.35
N ARG A 75 16.86 -0.87 -6.39
CA ARG A 75 18.28 -1.09 -6.01
C ARG A 75 18.48 -1.55 -4.57
N THR A 76 17.40 -1.64 -3.81
CA THR A 76 17.42 -1.97 -2.39
C THR A 76 16.53 -3.17 -2.16
N ALA A 77 16.97 -4.08 -1.30
CA ALA A 77 16.15 -5.20 -0.86
C ALA A 77 14.81 -4.69 -0.29
N MET A 78 13.71 -5.28 -0.74
CA MET A 78 12.36 -4.87 -0.38
C MET A 78 11.50 -6.09 -0.09
N LEU A 79 10.78 -6.05 1.04
CA LEU A 79 9.65 -6.91 1.31
C LEU A 79 8.37 -6.17 0.91
N LEU A 80 7.64 -6.72 -0.06
CA LEU A 80 6.32 -6.24 -0.47
C LEU A 80 5.27 -7.21 0.04
N SER A 81 4.43 -6.77 0.98
CA SER A 81 3.31 -7.57 1.48
C SER A 81 1.97 -7.01 0.99
N HIS A 82 0.99 -7.89 0.70
CA HIS A 82 -0.32 -7.47 0.17
C HIS A 82 -1.42 -8.48 0.52
N GLY A 83 -2.55 -8.01 1.05
CA GLY A 83 -3.71 -8.86 1.40
C GLY A 83 -4.56 -9.29 0.20
N THR A 84 -4.98 -10.56 0.12
CA THR A 84 -5.77 -11.03 -1.04
C THR A 84 -7.17 -10.42 -1.12
N ARG A 85 -7.68 -9.87 -0.01
CA ARG A 85 -9.00 -9.23 0.08
C ARG A 85 -8.92 -7.71 0.07
N ASP A 86 -7.75 -7.11 -0.17
CA ASP A 86 -7.63 -5.67 -0.36
C ASP A 86 -8.52 -5.20 -1.53
N CYS A 87 -9.48 -4.34 -1.22
CA CYS A 87 -10.41 -3.76 -2.20
C CYS A 87 -10.00 -2.34 -2.66
N LEU A 88 -8.96 -1.77 -2.06
CA LEU A 88 -8.43 -0.44 -2.35
C LEU A 88 -7.28 -0.50 -3.33
N THR A 89 -6.41 -1.50 -3.19
CA THR A 89 -5.26 -1.70 -4.08
C THR A 89 -5.24 -3.11 -4.68
N SER A 90 -4.39 -3.34 -5.68
CA SER A 90 -4.44 -4.57 -6.48
C SER A 90 -3.32 -5.55 -6.09
N PRO A 91 -3.63 -6.73 -5.53
CA PRO A 91 -2.63 -7.75 -5.22
C PRO A 91 -1.93 -8.26 -6.49
N ALA A 92 -2.66 -8.34 -7.61
CA ALA A 92 -2.10 -8.69 -8.91
C ALA A 92 -1.07 -7.66 -9.40
N ALA A 93 -1.31 -6.36 -9.17
CA ALA A 93 -0.33 -5.33 -9.49
C ALA A 93 0.92 -5.45 -8.61
N SER A 94 0.77 -5.75 -7.31
CA SER A 94 1.94 -6.01 -6.44
C SER A 94 2.73 -7.24 -6.88
N ALA A 95 2.06 -8.30 -7.32
CA ALA A 95 2.74 -9.48 -7.88
C ALA A 95 3.51 -9.14 -9.16
N GLU A 96 2.92 -8.33 -10.04
CA GLU A 96 3.59 -7.86 -11.25
C GLU A 96 4.77 -6.92 -10.95
N PHE A 97 4.64 -6.04 -9.96
CA PHE A 97 5.75 -5.21 -9.49
C PHE A 97 6.92 -6.10 -9.04
N ALA A 98 6.65 -7.07 -8.15
CA ALA A 98 7.69 -7.94 -7.62
C ALA A 98 8.38 -8.75 -8.72
N ARG A 99 7.61 -9.29 -9.66
CA ARG A 99 8.14 -10.03 -10.81
C ARG A 99 9.09 -9.17 -11.65
N ARG A 100 8.78 -7.89 -11.86
CA ARG A 100 9.63 -6.95 -12.60
C ARG A 100 10.85 -6.45 -11.82
N ALA A 101 10.69 -6.29 -10.51
CA ALA A 101 11.77 -5.86 -9.62
C ALA A 101 12.84 -6.94 -9.41
N GLY A 102 12.50 -8.21 -9.68
CA GLY A 102 13.44 -9.33 -9.61
C GLY A 102 13.77 -9.73 -8.18
N GLU A 103 14.96 -10.30 -7.99
CA GLU A 103 15.39 -10.95 -6.74
C GLU A 103 15.45 -10.02 -5.53
N LEU A 104 15.59 -8.71 -5.76
CA LEU A 104 15.60 -7.71 -4.69
C LEU A 104 14.22 -7.51 -4.04
N CYS A 105 13.14 -7.97 -4.68
CA CYS A 105 11.79 -7.84 -4.15
C CYS A 105 11.24 -9.19 -3.69
N GLN A 106 11.15 -9.39 -2.38
CA GLN A 106 10.41 -10.50 -1.79
C GLN A 106 8.93 -10.16 -1.71
N LEU A 107 8.07 -10.93 -2.37
CA LEU A 107 6.62 -10.77 -2.28
C LEU A 107 6.01 -11.68 -1.19
N ALA A 108 5.14 -11.12 -0.36
CA ALA A 108 4.34 -11.85 0.62
C ALA A 108 2.85 -11.56 0.39
N ILE A 109 2.17 -12.47 -0.31
CA ILE A 109 0.71 -12.44 -0.43
C ILE A 109 0.11 -12.99 0.87
N LEU A 110 -0.73 -12.18 1.52
CA LEU A 110 -1.34 -12.47 2.80
C LEU A 110 -2.78 -12.93 2.57
N GLU A 111 -3.00 -14.24 2.62
CA GLU A 111 -4.31 -14.83 2.34
C GLU A 111 -5.37 -14.35 3.34
N GLY A 112 -6.54 -13.95 2.85
CA GLY A 112 -7.67 -13.49 3.66
C GLY A 112 -7.54 -12.09 4.27
N GLN A 113 -6.36 -11.46 4.20
CA GLN A 113 -6.12 -10.14 4.79
C GLN A 113 -6.65 -9.00 3.91
N LEU A 114 -7.07 -7.91 4.57
CA LEU A 114 -7.51 -6.66 3.95
C LEU A 114 -6.33 -5.70 3.70
N HIS A 115 -6.62 -4.41 3.53
CA HIS A 115 -5.65 -3.38 3.15
C HIS A 115 -4.61 -3.03 4.23
N ASP A 116 -5.01 -3.03 5.51
CA ASP A 116 -4.16 -2.72 6.66
C ASP A 116 -3.91 -3.97 7.52
N PRO A 117 -3.03 -4.88 7.08
CA PRO A 117 -2.75 -6.12 7.80
C PRO A 117 -2.00 -5.90 9.13
N PHE A 118 -1.54 -4.68 9.42
CA PHE A 118 -0.85 -4.35 10.68
C PHE A 118 -1.82 -4.03 11.82
N ARG A 119 -3.07 -3.73 11.50
CA ARG A 119 -4.17 -3.52 12.44
C ARG A 119 -5.23 -4.62 12.35
N ASP A 120 -4.88 -5.76 11.77
CA ASP A 120 -5.80 -6.90 11.63
C ASP A 120 -5.50 -7.98 12.68
N VAL A 121 -6.36 -8.99 12.77
CA VAL A 121 -6.30 -10.09 13.75
C VAL A 121 -4.93 -10.80 13.71
N GLU A 122 -4.40 -11.00 12.50
CA GLU A 122 -3.10 -11.65 12.27
C GLU A 122 -1.89 -10.70 12.34
N ARG A 123 -2.04 -9.49 12.89
CA ARG A 123 -0.98 -8.45 12.93
C ARG A 123 0.35 -8.96 13.48
N ALA A 124 0.34 -9.83 14.49
CA ALA A 124 1.56 -10.32 15.12
C ALA A 124 2.42 -11.10 14.13
N ALA A 125 1.82 -11.95 13.30
CA ALA A 125 2.50 -12.71 12.26
C ALA A 125 3.04 -11.79 11.15
N VAL A 126 2.24 -10.78 10.76
CA VAL A 126 2.63 -9.76 9.77
C VAL A 126 3.86 -8.98 10.26
N ILE A 127 3.82 -8.48 11.50
CA ILE A 127 4.93 -7.76 12.12
C ILE A 127 6.18 -8.65 12.22
N ALA A 128 6.03 -9.89 12.71
CA ALA A 128 7.14 -10.83 12.84
C ALA A 128 7.85 -11.08 11.51
N ARG A 129 7.08 -11.22 10.41
CA ARG A 129 7.64 -11.35 9.06
C ARG A 129 8.47 -10.13 8.64
N HIS A 130 7.97 -8.92 8.87
CA HIS A 130 8.70 -7.69 8.53
C HIS A 130 9.97 -7.53 9.38
N VAL A 131 9.89 -7.83 10.68
CA VAL A 131 11.06 -7.82 11.57
C VAL A 131 12.10 -8.85 11.13
N ALA A 132 11.68 -10.06 10.76
CA ALA A 132 12.58 -11.10 10.27
C ALA A 132 13.30 -10.66 8.99
N PHE A 133 12.57 -10.07 8.03
CA PHE A 133 13.16 -9.51 6.82
C PHE A 133 14.19 -8.43 7.13
N ILE A 134 13.87 -7.46 8.00
CA ILE A 134 14.81 -6.39 8.37
C ILE A 134 16.06 -6.98 9.02
N ARG A 135 15.93 -7.97 9.91
CA ARG A 135 17.07 -8.62 10.58
C ARG A 135 18.00 -9.33 9.60
N GLN A 136 17.49 -9.88 8.49
CA GLN A 136 18.33 -10.50 7.45
C GLN A 136 19.21 -9.47 6.72
N LEU A 137 18.80 -8.20 6.69
CA LEU A 137 19.55 -7.13 6.04
C LEU A 137 20.59 -6.48 6.95
N VAL A 138 20.50 -6.70 8.27
CA VAL A 138 21.48 -6.18 9.23
C VAL A 138 22.63 -7.19 9.32
N PRO A 139 23.87 -6.81 8.95
CA PRO A 139 25.02 -7.67 9.17
C PRO A 139 25.11 -8.03 10.66
N ALA A 140 25.44 -9.27 10.98
CA ALA A 140 25.82 -9.61 12.34
C ALA A 140 26.91 -8.62 12.79
N LYS A 141 26.76 -8.00 13.96
CA LYS A 141 27.87 -7.25 14.56
C LYS A 141 29.08 -8.19 14.55
N GLY A 142 30.13 -7.82 13.80
CA GLY A 142 31.39 -8.54 13.85
C GLY A 142 31.76 -8.73 15.32
N GLY A 143 32.02 -9.98 15.71
CA GLY A 143 32.55 -10.28 17.02
C GLY A 143 33.76 -9.39 17.24
N ALA A 144 33.75 -8.68 18.37
CA ALA A 144 34.92 -7.93 18.81
C ALA A 144 36.09 -8.92 18.90
N ASP A 145 37.20 -8.52 18.28
CA ASP A 145 38.43 -9.26 18.18
C ASP A 145 38.92 -9.78 19.54
N ASP A 146 39.24 -11.08 19.58
CA ASP A 146 40.12 -11.67 20.57
C ASP A 146 41.54 -11.12 20.35
N HIS A 147 42.00 -10.18 21.19
CA HIS A 147 43.42 -9.90 21.43
C HIS A 147 43.66 -9.37 22.84
#